data_AF-A0A257JBA3-F1
#
_entry.id   AF-A0A257JBA3-F1
#
_cell.length_a   1.000
_cell.length_b   1.000
_cell.length_c   1.000
_cell.angle_alpha   90.00
_cell.angle_beta   90.00
_cell.angle_gamma   90.00
#
_symmetry.space_group_name_H-M   'P 1'
#
loop_
_entity.id
_entity.type
_entity.pdbx_description
1 polymer ?
#
loop_
_entity_poly.entity_id
_entity_poly.type
_entity_poly.pdbx_seq_one_letter_code
_entity_poly.pdbx_strand_id
1 'polypeptide(L)'
;MPLFHIGGIGYGLSAFGRGGHTVLMQQVIPVDIVEAIRQHRVTHGFFVPTVIQMLMEVPGVAEMNMSSLKCMLYGGAPIGEAVLKRAMEMFGCGFIHCYGMTETAGTVITLVPEDHDP
;
A
#
# COMPACT_ATOMS: atom_id res chain seq x y z
N MET A 1 0.09 8.04 0.34
CA MET A 1 1.41 8.71 0.22
C MET A 1 1.24 10.19 -0.06
N PRO A 2 2.01 11.10 0.56
CA PRO A 2 1.97 12.52 0.22
C PRO A 2 2.42 12.77 -1.22
N LEU A 3 1.70 13.61 -1.96
CA LEU A 3 1.99 13.90 -3.38
C LEU A 3 3.25 14.77 -3.59
N PHE A 4 3.84 15.31 -2.53
CA PHE A 4 5.12 16.03 -2.63
C PHE A 4 6.35 15.10 -2.50
N HIS A 5 6.14 13.80 -2.25
CA HIS A 5 7.20 12.78 -2.30
C HIS A 5 7.09 11.96 -3.58
N ILE A 6 8.24 11.55 -4.13
CA ILE A 6 8.31 10.80 -5.40
C ILE A 6 7.45 9.54 -5.40
N GLY A 7 7.35 8.83 -4.27
CA GLY A 7 6.50 7.65 -4.14
C GLY A 7 5.02 7.98 -4.29
N GLY A 8 4.56 9.10 -3.74
CA GLY A 8 3.16 9.52 -3.86
C GLY A 8 2.81 10.02 -5.25
N ILE A 9 3.57 10.98 -5.79
CA ILE A 9 3.29 11.53 -7.12
C ILE A 9 3.53 10.51 -8.23
N GLY A 10 4.62 9.73 -8.16
CA GLY A 10 4.96 8.73 -9.17
C GLY A 10 3.89 7.63 -9.28
N TYR A 11 3.40 7.15 -8.13
CA TYR A 11 2.31 6.18 -8.10
C TYR A 11 0.98 6.77 -8.53
N GLY A 12 0.64 7.98 -8.04
CA GLY A 12 -0.59 8.67 -8.41
C GLY A 12 -0.68 8.93 -9.93
N LEU A 13 0.40 9.42 -10.54
CA LEU A 13 0.49 9.60 -12.00
C LEU A 13 0.47 8.27 -12.74
N SER A 14 1.08 7.22 -12.20
CA SER A 14 1.05 5.87 -12.78
C SER A 14 -0.37 5.29 -12.83
N ALA A 15 -1.16 5.47 -11.77
CA ALA A 15 -2.57 5.06 -11.75
C ALA A 15 -3.40 5.92 -12.72
N PHE A 16 -3.24 7.25 -12.66
CA PHE A 16 -3.95 8.18 -13.52
C PHE A 16 -3.69 7.93 -15.02
N GLY A 17 -2.42 7.72 -15.40
CA GLY A 17 -2.03 7.43 -16.79
C GLY A 17 -2.58 6.11 -17.33
N ARG A 18 -3.01 5.20 -16.45
CA ARG A 18 -3.69 3.94 -16.81
C ARG A 18 -5.22 4.04 -16.78
N GLY A 19 -5.78 5.24 -16.57
CA GLY A 19 -7.22 5.45 -16.39
C GLY A 19 -7.76 4.90 -15.07
N GLY A 20 -6.90 4.68 -14.08
CA GLY A 20 -7.29 4.18 -12.77
C GLY A 20 -8.09 5.21 -11.97
N HIS A 21 -9.12 4.75 -11.27
CA HIS A 21 -9.84 5.57 -10.30
C HIS A 21 -8.95 5.79 -9.06
N THR A 22 -8.42 7.00 -8.91
CA THR A 22 -7.52 7.37 -7.81
C THR A 22 -8.30 7.95 -6.63
N VAL A 23 -8.35 7.20 -5.53
CA VAL A 23 -8.89 7.69 -4.24
C VAL A 23 -7.79 8.42 -3.49
N LEU A 24 -7.90 9.74 -3.39
CA LEU A 24 -6.94 10.59 -2.67
C LEU A 24 -7.50 10.96 -1.30
N MET A 25 -6.69 10.72 -0.26
CA MET A 25 -7.02 11.06 1.13
C MET A 25 -6.06 12.13 1.63
N GLN A 26 -6.60 13.17 2.27
CA GLN A 26 -5.81 14.29 2.78
C GLN A 26 -4.96 13.92 4.00
N GLN A 27 -5.49 13.02 4.84
CA GLN A 27 -4.86 12.62 6.09
C GLN A 27 -4.77 11.09 6.16
N VAL A 28 -3.77 10.62 6.90
CA VAL A 28 -3.64 9.20 7.23
C VAL A 28 -4.47 8.93 8.47
N ILE A 29 -5.74 8.59 8.25
CA ILE A 29 -6.65 8.12 9.29
C ILE A 29 -6.94 6.64 8.97
N PRO A 30 -6.39 5.67 9.74
CA PRO A 30 -6.44 4.26 9.37
C PRO A 30 -7.85 3.71 9.15
N VAL A 31 -8.78 4.09 10.01
CA VAL A 31 -10.20 3.70 9.91
C VAL A 31 -10.82 4.20 8.61
N ASP A 32 -10.56 5.45 8.25
CA ASP A 32 -11.08 6.05 7.02
C ASP A 32 -10.45 5.40 5.78
N ILE A 33 -9.18 5.00 5.84
CA ILE A 33 -8.51 4.29 4.73
C ILE A 33 -9.16 2.92 4.52
N VAL A 34 -9.37 2.17 5.61
CA VAL A 34 -10.06 0.88 5.61
C VAL A 34 -11.45 1.01 5.00
N GLU A 35 -12.23 2.02 5.41
CA GLU A 35 -13.56 2.26 4.86
C GLU A 35 -13.51 2.69 3.38
N ALA A 36 -12.57 3.56 3.00
CA ALA A 36 -12.38 3.98 1.61
C ALA A 36 -12.03 2.79 0.70
N ILE A 37 -11.20 1.86 1.18
CA ILE A 37 -10.89 0.62 0.44
C ILE A 37 -12.17 -0.17 0.17
N ARG A 38 -13.03 -0.33 1.17
CA ARG A 38 -14.30 -1.06 1.05
C ARG A 38 -15.30 -0.34 0.13
N GLN A 39 -15.55 0.92 0.41
CA GLN A 39 -16.54 1.74 -0.30
C GLN A 39 -16.21 1.87 -1.79
N HIS A 40 -14.93 2.15 -2.10
CA HIS A 40 -14.49 2.35 -3.48
C HIS A 40 -13.96 1.08 -4.14
N ARG A 41 -13.99 -0.06 -3.43
CA ARG A 41 -13.47 -1.35 -3.90
C ARG A 41 -12.04 -1.22 -4.42
N VAL A 42 -11.18 -0.54 -3.65
CA VAL A 42 -9.79 -0.26 -4.04
C VAL A 42 -9.08 -1.57 -4.33
N THR A 43 -8.33 -1.58 -5.44
CA THR A 43 -7.60 -2.77 -5.91
C THR A 43 -6.12 -2.70 -5.60
N HIS A 44 -5.55 -1.50 -5.54
CA HIS A 44 -4.14 -1.27 -5.29
C HIS A 44 -3.97 -0.08 -4.34
N GLY A 45 -3.03 -0.18 -3.39
CA GLY A 45 -2.67 0.91 -2.51
C GLY A 45 -1.16 1.01 -2.35
N PHE A 46 -0.66 2.23 -2.09
CA PHE A 46 0.76 2.45 -1.78
C PHE A 46 0.90 3.08 -0.39
N PHE A 47 1.52 2.33 0.51
CA PHE A 47 1.66 2.67 1.93
C PHE A 47 3.13 2.60 2.38
N VAL A 48 3.52 3.45 3.32
CA VAL A 48 4.79 3.26 4.04
C VAL A 48 4.57 2.19 5.12
N PRO A 49 5.64 1.49 5.55
CA PRO A 49 5.54 0.43 6.56
C PRO A 49 4.80 0.83 7.85
N THR A 50 4.94 2.07 8.31
CA THR A 50 4.22 2.58 9.49
C THR A 50 2.71 2.62 9.27
N VAL A 51 2.25 2.98 8.07
CA VAL A 51 0.81 3.02 7.76
C VAL A 51 0.24 1.61 7.67
N ILE A 52 1.00 0.66 7.11
CA ILE A 52 0.59 -0.76 7.10
C ILE A 52 0.39 -1.28 8.52
N GLN A 53 1.28 -0.92 9.45
CA GLN A 53 1.12 -1.25 10.87
C GLN A 53 -0.16 -0.67 11.46
N MET A 54 -0.41 0.63 11.24
CA MET A 54 -1.62 1.30 11.72
C MET A 54 -2.90 0.69 11.13
N LEU A 55 -2.89 0.25 9.87
CA LEU A 55 -4.04 -0.41 9.25
C LEU A 55 -4.34 -1.75 9.91
N MET A 56 -3.31 -2.52 10.29
CA MET A 56 -3.50 -3.78 11.02
C MET A 56 -4.06 -3.59 12.44
N GLU A 57 -3.93 -2.39 13.00
CA GLU A 57 -4.41 -2.05 14.34
C GLU A 57 -5.85 -1.52 14.34
N VAL A 58 -6.46 -1.34 13.17
CA VAL A 58 -7.86 -0.92 13.06
C VAL A 58 -8.78 -2.01 13.67
N PRO A 59 -9.63 -1.66 14.67
CA PRO A 59 -10.51 -2.63 15.29
C PRO A 59 -11.43 -3.33 14.27
N GLY A 60 -11.43 -4.66 14.29
CA GLY A 60 -12.29 -5.48 13.44
C GLY A 60 -11.82 -5.61 11.98
N VAL A 61 -10.64 -5.10 11.62
CA VAL A 61 -10.15 -5.10 10.22
C VAL A 61 -9.93 -6.51 9.68
N ALA A 62 -9.56 -7.47 10.53
CA ALA A 62 -9.33 -8.86 10.14
C ALA A 62 -10.63 -9.55 9.67
N GLU A 63 -11.78 -9.12 10.20
CA GLU A 63 -13.11 -9.62 9.84
C GLU A 63 -13.74 -8.83 8.67
N MET A 64 -13.10 -7.74 8.23
CA MET A 64 -13.62 -6.91 7.14
C MET A 64 -13.39 -7.52 5.76
N ASN A 65 -14.36 -7.35 4.87
CA ASN A 65 -14.22 -7.80 3.49
C ASN A 65 -13.28 -6.87 2.71
N MET A 66 -12.02 -7.31 2.55
CA MET A 66 -10.98 -6.64 1.76
C MET A 66 -10.70 -7.34 0.42
N SER A 67 -11.60 -8.20 -0.06
CA SER A 67 -11.39 -9.01 -1.28
C SER A 67 -11.20 -8.22 -2.57
N SER A 68 -11.53 -6.93 -2.60
CA SER A 68 -11.21 -6.08 -3.76
C SER A 68 -9.73 -5.77 -3.86
N LEU A 69 -9.02 -5.76 -2.74
CA LEU A 69 -7.61 -5.40 -2.66
C LEU A 69 -6.76 -6.54 -3.22
N LYS A 70 -6.08 -6.26 -4.34
CA LYS A 70 -5.24 -7.22 -5.05
C LYS A 70 -3.78 -7.06 -4.69
N CYS A 71 -3.34 -5.82 -4.47
CA CYS A 71 -1.94 -5.55 -4.14
C CYS A 71 -1.75 -4.33 -3.22
N MET A 72 -0.90 -4.49 -2.21
CA MET A 72 -0.30 -3.39 -1.46
C MET A 72 1.15 -3.20 -1.89
N LEU A 73 1.44 -2.05 -2.50
CA LEU A 73 2.79 -1.59 -2.69
C LEU A 73 3.28 -0.97 -1.38
N TYR A 74 4.55 -1.18 -1.05
CA TYR A 74 5.20 -0.55 0.09
C TYR A 74 6.64 -0.19 -0.21
N GLY A 75 7.17 0.81 0.49
CA GLY A 75 8.52 1.30 0.24
C GLY A 75 8.79 2.63 0.95
N GLY A 76 9.93 3.24 0.64
CA GLY A 76 10.39 4.50 1.26
C GLY A 76 10.95 4.36 2.67
N ALA A 77 10.79 3.19 3.30
CA ALA A 77 11.40 2.81 4.57
C ALA A 77 11.48 1.28 4.67
N PRO A 78 12.39 0.72 5.48
CA PRO A 78 12.43 -0.71 5.75
C PRO A 78 11.17 -1.18 6.51
N ILE A 79 10.74 -2.41 6.24
CA ILE A 79 9.71 -3.12 7.01
C ILE A 79 10.33 -4.33 7.70
N GLY A 80 9.98 -4.57 8.97
CA GLY A 80 10.41 -5.77 9.67
C GLY A 80 9.68 -7.01 9.14
N GLU A 81 10.39 -8.13 9.01
CA GLU A 81 9.85 -9.39 8.49
C GLU A 81 8.57 -9.84 9.22
N ALA A 82 8.56 -9.78 10.56
CA ALA A 82 7.40 -10.15 11.35
C ALA A 82 6.16 -9.27 11.07
N VAL A 83 6.38 -7.98 10.82
CA VAL A 83 5.31 -7.03 10.48
C VAL A 83 4.76 -7.34 9.09
N LEU A 84 5.65 -7.61 8.14
CA LEU A 84 5.28 -7.95 6.77
C LEU A 84 4.48 -9.26 6.70
N LYS A 85 4.95 -10.32 7.37
CA LYS A 85 4.23 -11.61 7.43
C LYS A 85 2.82 -11.46 8.00
N ARG A 86 2.69 -10.75 9.13
CA ARG A 86 1.37 -10.47 9.72
C ARG A 86 0.46 -9.67 8.79
N ALA A 87 1.00 -8.71 8.05
CA ALA A 87 0.22 -7.92 7.10
C ALA A 87 -0.24 -8.77 5.89
N MET A 88 0.63 -9.64 5.37
CA MET A 88 0.28 -10.57 4.29
C MET A 88 -0.83 -11.53 4.71
N GLU A 89 -0.72 -12.12 5.91
CA GLU A 89 -1.75 -13.00 6.47
C GLU A 89 -3.08 -12.26 6.69
N MET A 90 -3.04 -11.04 7.24
CA MET A 90 -4.23 -10.28 7.59
C MET A 90 -5.00 -9.76 6.37
N PHE A 91 -4.30 -9.20 5.37
CA PHE A 91 -4.94 -8.60 4.21
C PHE A 91 -5.16 -9.57 3.05
N GLY A 92 -4.43 -10.69 3.00
CA GLY A 92 -4.61 -11.73 2.00
C GLY A 92 -4.44 -11.26 0.54
N CYS A 93 -3.67 -10.20 0.33
CA CYS A 93 -3.39 -9.62 -0.99
C CYS A 93 -1.89 -9.68 -1.31
N GLY A 94 -1.51 -9.43 -2.57
CA GLY A 94 -0.10 -9.42 -2.96
C GLY A 94 0.65 -8.23 -2.36
N PHE A 95 1.88 -8.42 -1.93
CA PHE A 95 2.75 -7.32 -1.48
C PHE A 95 3.84 -7.06 -2.51
N ILE A 96 4.10 -5.79 -2.81
CA ILE A 96 5.22 -5.39 -3.68
C ILE A 96 6.11 -4.42 -2.91
N HIS A 97 7.35 -4.83 -2.66
CA HIS A 97 8.35 -3.92 -2.13
C HIS A 97 8.90 -3.05 -3.27
N CYS A 98 8.87 -1.74 -3.08
CA CYS A 98 9.38 -0.75 -4.02
C CYS A 98 10.64 -0.09 -3.42
N TYR A 99 11.82 -0.43 -3.95
CA TYR A 99 13.06 0.24 -3.60
C TYR A 99 13.39 1.32 -4.63
N GLY A 100 13.75 2.51 -4.16
CA GLY A 100 14.05 3.67 -4.98
C GLY A 100 14.25 4.92 -4.13
N MET A 101 14.61 6.02 -4.79
CA MET A 101 14.91 7.31 -4.18
C MET A 101 14.33 8.45 -5.02
N THR A 102 14.35 9.67 -4.47
CA THR A 102 13.92 10.86 -5.23
C THR A 102 14.84 11.11 -6.41
N GLU A 103 16.14 10.92 -6.21
CA GLU A 103 17.24 11.10 -7.17
C GLU A 103 17.16 10.12 -8.34
N THR A 104 16.46 8.99 -8.17
CA THR A 104 16.26 7.97 -9.20
C THR A 104 14.90 8.09 -9.90
N ALA A 105 14.18 9.21 -9.70
CA ALA A 105 12.82 9.40 -10.19
C ALA A 105 11.83 8.33 -9.72
N GLY A 106 12.06 7.77 -8.52
CA GLY A 106 11.18 6.80 -7.87
C GLY A 106 11.76 5.40 -7.86
N THR A 107 10.87 4.40 -7.95
CA THR A 107 11.20 2.99 -7.83
C THR A 107 12.14 2.54 -8.94
N VAL A 108 13.27 1.95 -8.57
CA VAL A 108 14.26 1.38 -9.50
C VAL A 108 14.19 -0.15 -9.56
N ILE A 109 13.76 -0.79 -8.47
CA ILE A 109 13.59 -2.23 -8.40
C ILE A 109 12.42 -2.58 -7.49
N THR A 110 11.72 -3.65 -7.85
CA THR A 110 10.61 -4.19 -7.08
C THR A 110 10.89 -5.64 -6.70
N LEU A 111 10.50 -6.01 -5.48
CA LEU A 111 10.35 -7.41 -5.07
C LEU A 111 8.87 -7.77 -5.23
N VAL A 112 8.56 -8.71 -6.13
CA VAL A 112 7.19 -9.07 -6.51
C VAL A 112 6.57 -10.02 -5.47
N PRO A 113 5.24 -10.20 -5.42
CA PRO A 113 4.59 -11.00 -4.38
C PRO A 113 5.13 -12.43 -4.28
N GLU A 114 5.51 -13.03 -5.40
CA GLU A 114 6.04 -14.39 -5.48
C GLU A 114 7.42 -14.54 -4.82
N ASP A 115 8.19 -13.45 -4.76
CA ASP A 115 9.54 -13.43 -4.18
C ASP A 115 9.53 -13.12 -2.66
N HIS A 116 8.34 -12.99 -2.05
CA HIS A 116 8.20 -12.76 -0.60
C HIS A 116 8.26 -14.06 0.22
N ASP A 117 8.36 -15.22 -0.43
CA ASP A 117 8.57 -16.51 0.22
C ASP A 117 10.04 -16.61 0.70
N PRO A 118 10.31 -16.82 2.00
CA PRO A 118 11.67 -16.92 2.55
C PRO A 118 12.49 -18.12 2.05
#